data_AF-A0A5B0S9M2-F1
#
_entry.id   AF-A0A5B0S9M2-F1
#
_cell.length_a   1.000
_cell.length_b   1.000
_cell.length_c   1.000
_cell.angle_alpha   90.00
_cell.angle_beta   90.00
_cell.angle_gamma   90.00
#
_symmetry.space_group_name_H-M   'P 1'
#
loop_
_entity.id
_entity.type
_entity.pdbx_description
1 polymer ?
#
loop_
_entity_poly.entity_id
_entity_poly.type
_entity_poly.pdbx_seq_one_letter_code
_entity_poly.pdbx_strand_id
1 'polypeptide(L)'
;MPPPPPVPFLHSRLSALPASKRSQHKNKLLRERRERASLVELAIGPSGRKFYWQNVKYEDLNIYPTIPRALVRGKLQYTRPPTSEEIAMASDTVQTFRLLKTGCNIVRDPQDPKSIIAIIEFTKFSDLTEADREELNFVSTFLRKTTKFISNVKSKQRAWGGKMWGIGWRKSSDEDQIAGRYIKAFEAVHAQAYHDLFSLSGRVGEIVGRNFKKLAEIPFGSNRELMAEHGLPSLAALEYGEDLTESDCAPHLTFTTDGFFNPPHTDDEDVSKYAFVMFLPTHTKDGSLATDKDSYDITSGPFIFPDHKFGINFDHQFGVVKMIWQANKYKHCTMPSSESSRFTRLGMSVQINLGLKNACVKY
;
A
#
# COMPACT_ATOMS: atom_id res chain seq x y z
N MET A 1 -21.82 -41.12 18.73
CA MET A 1 -21.76 -39.79 19.38
C MET A 1 -22.99 -39.00 18.94
N PRO A 2 -23.73 -38.35 19.85
CA PRO A 2 -24.84 -37.49 19.45
C PRO A 2 -24.31 -36.18 18.83
N PRO A 3 -25.11 -35.48 18.00
CA PRO A 3 -24.71 -34.21 17.41
C PRO A 3 -24.56 -33.13 18.49
N PRO A 4 -23.70 -32.12 18.29
CA PRO A 4 -23.55 -31.03 19.23
C PRO A 4 -24.85 -30.20 19.30
N PRO A 5 -25.18 -29.63 20.48
CA PRO A 5 -26.37 -28.81 20.63
C PRO A 5 -26.26 -27.53 19.78
N PRO A 6 -27.39 -27.00 19.29
CA PRO A 6 -27.39 -25.78 18.50
C PRO A 6 -26.94 -24.59 19.35
N VAL A 7 -25.98 -23.83 18.83
CA VAL A 7 -25.52 -22.57 19.43
C VAL A 7 -26.71 -21.60 19.46
N PRO A 8 -27.08 -21.00 20.61
CA PRO A 8 -28.14 -20.02 20.65
C PRO A 8 -27.70 -18.78 19.88
N PHE A 9 -28.42 -18.49 18.79
CA PHE A 9 -28.33 -17.26 18.02
C PHE A 9 -28.33 -16.02 18.95
N LEU A 10 -27.42 -15.07 18.70
CA LEU A 10 -27.33 -13.76 19.37
C LEU A 10 -28.66 -12.98 19.46
N HIS A 11 -29.67 -13.34 18.66
CA HIS A 11 -31.00 -12.74 18.68
C HIS A 11 -31.78 -12.94 19.98
N SER A 12 -31.47 -13.96 20.79
CA SER A 12 -32.24 -14.26 22.02
C SER A 12 -31.90 -13.39 23.24
N ARG A 13 -30.75 -12.69 23.25
CA ARG A 13 -30.32 -11.88 24.42
C ARG A 13 -30.87 -10.45 24.42
N LEU A 14 -31.25 -9.90 23.27
CA LEU A 14 -31.77 -8.52 23.16
C LEU A 14 -33.27 -8.42 23.48
N SER A 15 -34.05 -9.47 23.22
CA SER A 15 -35.49 -9.52 23.51
C SER A 15 -35.80 -9.58 25.01
N ALA A 16 -34.86 -10.09 25.82
CA ALA A 16 -34.97 -10.21 27.28
C ALA A 16 -34.65 -8.91 28.05
N LEU A 17 -34.24 -7.82 27.37
CA LEU A 17 -33.89 -6.56 28.03
C LEU A 17 -35.12 -5.64 28.25
N PRO A 18 -35.15 -4.86 29.34
CA PRO A 18 -36.14 -3.80 29.54
C PRO A 18 -36.21 -2.85 28.33
N ALA A 19 -37.40 -2.36 27.99
CA ALA A 19 -37.62 -1.49 26.82
C ALA A 19 -36.71 -0.25 26.80
N SER A 20 -36.41 0.32 27.97
CA SER A 20 -35.47 1.44 28.15
C SER A 20 -34.04 1.08 27.73
N LYS A 21 -33.54 -0.10 28.12
CA LYS A 21 -32.20 -0.60 27.74
C LYS A 21 -32.12 -0.92 26.24
N ARG A 22 -33.20 -1.45 25.64
CA ARG A 22 -33.30 -1.65 24.18
C ARG A 22 -33.25 -0.33 23.42
N SER A 23 -33.99 0.68 23.87
CA SER A 23 -33.99 2.02 23.29
C SER A 23 -32.61 2.69 23.36
N GLN A 24 -31.96 2.63 24.52
CA GLN A 24 -30.59 3.15 24.70
C GLN A 24 -29.58 2.44 23.79
N HIS A 25 -29.65 1.11 23.68
CA HIS A 25 -28.78 0.35 22.79
C HIS A 25 -28.99 0.73 21.32
N LYS A 26 -30.25 0.86 20.87
CA LYS A 26 -30.59 1.30 19.52
C LYS A 26 -30.05 2.72 19.23
N ASN A 27 -30.22 3.65 20.17
CA ASN A 27 -29.71 5.01 20.03
C ASN A 27 -28.17 5.06 19.97
N LYS A 28 -27.49 4.24 20.78
CA LYS A 28 -26.03 4.09 20.71
C LYS A 28 -25.57 3.61 19.33
N LEU A 29 -26.19 2.55 18.80
CA LEU A 29 -25.86 2.03 17.46
C LEU A 29 -26.11 3.05 16.34
N LEU A 30 -27.20 3.82 16.43
CA LEU A 30 -27.49 4.89 15.48
C LEU A 30 -26.44 6.00 15.53
N ARG A 31 -26.01 6.38 16.74
CA ARG A 31 -24.95 7.38 16.94
C ARG A 31 -23.62 6.89 16.36
N GLU A 32 -23.21 5.66 16.68
CA GLU A 32 -21.99 5.05 16.13
C GLU A 32 -22.03 4.95 14.60
N ARG A 33 -23.19 4.63 14.01
CA ARG A 33 -23.35 4.64 12.54
C ARG A 33 -23.18 6.02 11.94
N ARG A 34 -23.77 7.06 12.55
CA ARG A 34 -23.63 8.45 12.08
C ARG A 34 -22.19 8.94 12.20
N GLU A 35 -21.53 8.68 13.33
CA GLU A 35 -20.11 9.02 13.55
C GLU A 35 -19.22 8.33 12.51
N ARG A 36 -19.45 7.04 12.23
CA ARG A 36 -18.72 6.28 11.21
C ARG A 36 -18.96 6.81 9.79
N ALA A 37 -20.20 7.13 9.45
CA ALA A 37 -20.54 7.71 8.15
C ALA A 37 -19.85 9.07 7.96
N SER A 38 -19.90 9.94 8.96
CA SER A 38 -19.21 11.23 8.95
C SER A 38 -17.69 11.07 8.83
N LEU A 39 -17.09 10.11 9.55
CA LEU A 39 -15.66 9.85 9.45
C LEU A 39 -15.25 9.35 8.05
N VAL A 40 -16.05 8.48 7.44
CA VAL A 40 -15.82 8.03 6.05
C VAL A 40 -15.89 9.20 5.09
N GLU A 41 -16.95 9.99 5.18
CA GLU A 41 -17.16 11.14 4.30
C GLU A 41 -16.02 12.16 4.40
N LEU A 42 -15.51 12.41 5.61
CA LEU A 42 -14.40 13.35 5.84
C LEU A 42 -13.01 12.79 5.50
N ALA A 43 -12.76 11.50 5.73
CA ALA A 43 -11.42 10.91 5.55
C ALA A 43 -11.20 10.29 4.16
N ILE A 44 -12.29 9.93 3.48
CA ILE A 44 -12.29 9.10 2.27
C ILE A 44 -13.02 9.81 1.14
N GLY A 45 -14.10 10.53 1.46
CA GLY A 45 -15.04 11.08 0.50
C GLY A 45 -16.31 10.23 0.38
N PRO A 46 -17.30 10.68 -0.41
CA PRO A 46 -18.54 9.95 -0.63
C PRO A 46 -18.27 8.53 -1.15
N SER A 47 -18.82 7.53 -0.46
CA SER A 47 -18.64 6.14 -0.87
C SER A 47 -19.90 5.31 -0.64
N GLY A 48 -20.38 4.65 -1.69
CA GLY A 48 -21.43 3.64 -1.60
C GLY A 48 -20.95 2.28 -1.05
N ARG A 49 -19.69 2.18 -0.63
CA ARG A 49 -19.10 0.92 -0.17
C ARG A 49 -19.59 0.52 1.21
N LYS A 50 -19.72 -0.79 1.39
CA LYS A 50 -19.85 -1.39 2.72
C LYS A 50 -18.47 -1.57 3.34
N PHE A 51 -18.23 -0.87 4.45
CA PHE A 51 -17.00 -0.98 5.20
C PHE A 51 -17.11 -1.92 6.42
N TYR A 52 -16.11 -2.76 6.59
CA TYR A 52 -15.87 -3.56 7.79
C TYR A 52 -14.95 -2.78 8.73
N TRP A 53 -15.51 -2.31 9.85
CA TRP A 53 -14.78 -1.52 10.82
C TRP A 53 -13.91 -2.40 11.71
N GLN A 54 -12.62 -2.11 11.73
CA GLN A 54 -11.63 -2.77 12.57
C GLN A 54 -11.21 -1.81 13.68
N ASN A 55 -11.44 -2.24 14.92
CA ASN A 55 -10.90 -1.57 16.09
C ASN A 55 -9.61 -2.28 16.49
N VAL A 56 -8.53 -1.53 16.62
CA VAL A 56 -7.22 -2.03 17.04
C VAL A 56 -6.83 -1.37 18.37
N LYS A 57 -5.71 -1.79 18.94
CA LYS A 57 -5.08 -1.13 20.10
C LYS A 57 -3.71 -0.62 19.65
N TYR A 58 -3.10 0.23 20.46
CA TYR A 58 -1.70 0.61 20.31
C TYR A 58 -0.88 -0.06 21.41
N GLU A 59 0.20 -0.72 21.02
CA GLU A 59 1.21 -1.31 21.90
C GLU A 59 2.53 -1.32 21.14
N ASP A 60 3.52 -0.51 21.54
CA ASP A 60 4.81 -0.48 20.84
C ASP A 60 5.43 -1.88 20.80
N LEU A 61 5.75 -2.33 19.58
CA LEU A 61 6.25 -3.67 19.34
C LEU A 61 7.45 -3.64 18.40
N ASN A 62 8.58 -4.16 18.90
CA ASN A 62 9.71 -4.54 18.07
C ASN A 62 9.61 -6.04 17.74
N ILE A 63 9.22 -6.38 16.51
CA ILE A 63 9.12 -7.77 16.05
C ILE A 63 10.48 -8.44 15.80
N TYR A 64 11.57 -7.67 15.83
CA TYR A 64 12.95 -8.17 15.72
C TYR A 64 13.80 -7.68 16.91
N PRO A 65 13.50 -8.12 18.15
CA PRO A 65 14.12 -7.58 19.37
C PRO A 65 15.62 -7.88 19.50
N THR A 66 16.11 -8.92 18.83
CA THR A 66 17.50 -9.38 18.88
C THR A 66 18.41 -8.67 17.88
N ILE A 67 17.84 -7.94 16.91
CA ILE A 67 18.63 -7.20 15.91
C ILE A 67 19.03 -5.85 16.53
N PRO A 68 20.33 -5.54 16.63
CA PRO A 68 20.77 -4.24 17.13
C PRO A 68 20.23 -3.11 16.27
N ARG A 69 19.91 -1.99 16.91
CA ARG A 69 19.53 -0.75 16.24
C ARG A 69 20.54 0.35 16.55
N ALA A 70 20.87 1.15 15.55
CA ALA A 70 21.80 2.28 15.66
C ALA A 70 21.15 3.56 15.12
N LEU A 71 21.57 4.71 15.66
CA LEU A 71 21.16 6.01 15.13
C LEU A 71 21.90 6.29 13.81
N VAL A 72 21.15 6.37 12.73
CA VAL A 72 21.65 6.75 11.40
C VAL A 72 20.88 7.98 10.96
N ARG A 73 21.59 9.11 10.80
CA ARG A 73 20.99 10.42 10.48
C ARG A 73 19.84 10.80 11.42
N GLY A 74 20.03 10.57 12.72
CA GLY A 74 19.05 10.89 13.76
C GLY A 74 17.90 9.88 13.91
N LYS A 75 17.85 8.81 13.11
CA LYS A 75 16.79 7.80 13.16
C LYS A 75 17.32 6.45 13.61
N LEU A 76 16.58 5.80 14.51
CA LEU A 76 16.95 4.48 15.02
C LEU A 76 16.62 3.42 13.97
N GLN A 77 17.65 2.77 13.42
CA GLN A 77 17.53 1.82 12.32
C GLN A 77 18.19 0.49 12.67
N TYR A 78 17.66 -0.61 12.15
CA TYR A 78 18.29 -1.93 12.28
C TYR A 78 19.65 -1.94 11.59
N THR A 79 20.65 -2.56 12.21
CA THR A 79 22.03 -2.57 11.70
C THR A 79 22.24 -3.62 10.59
N ARG A 80 21.37 -4.62 10.52
CA ARG A 80 21.43 -5.72 9.54
C ARG A 80 20.05 -6.32 9.24
N PRO A 81 19.92 -7.08 8.13
CA PRO A 81 18.78 -7.97 7.91
C PRO A 81 18.65 -9.06 9.00
N PRO A 82 17.45 -9.62 9.19
CA PRO A 82 17.19 -10.71 10.13
C PRO A 82 17.82 -12.02 9.66
N THR A 83 18.18 -12.90 10.60
CA THR A 83 18.47 -14.31 10.31
C THR A 83 17.18 -15.12 10.13
N SER A 84 17.30 -16.38 9.67
CA SER A 84 16.15 -17.27 9.54
C SER A 84 15.44 -17.52 10.87
N GLU A 85 16.18 -17.63 11.97
CA GLU A 85 15.63 -17.80 13.32
C GLU A 85 14.86 -16.55 13.76
N GLU A 86 15.38 -15.36 13.47
CA GLU A 86 14.70 -14.09 13.77
C GLU A 86 13.43 -13.91 12.94
N ILE A 87 13.44 -14.36 11.68
CA ILE A 87 12.23 -14.43 10.85
C ILE A 87 11.20 -15.39 11.44
N ALA A 88 11.63 -16.56 11.93
CA ALA A 88 10.74 -17.55 12.54
C ALA A 88 10.08 -16.99 13.81
N MET A 89 10.86 -16.40 14.72
CA MET A 89 10.33 -15.76 15.93
C MET A 89 9.37 -14.60 15.62
N ALA A 90 9.69 -13.77 14.63
CA ALA A 90 8.81 -12.70 14.18
C ALA A 90 7.50 -13.27 13.59
N SER A 91 7.59 -14.37 12.84
CA SER A 91 6.43 -15.05 12.27
C SER A 91 5.52 -15.64 13.35
N ASP A 92 6.06 -16.28 14.38
CA ASP A 92 5.30 -16.78 15.54
C ASP A 92 4.56 -15.64 16.26
N THR A 93 5.23 -14.50 16.42
CA THR A 93 4.59 -13.30 16.98
C THR A 93 3.44 -12.82 16.09
N VAL A 94 3.65 -12.75 14.77
CA VAL A 94 2.66 -12.28 13.79
C VAL A 94 1.47 -13.23 13.65
N GLN A 95 1.58 -14.52 13.99
CA GLN A 95 0.43 -15.43 14.04
C GLN A 95 -0.65 -14.97 15.02
N THR A 96 -0.28 -14.18 16.04
CA THR A 96 -1.24 -13.59 17.00
C THR A 96 -1.98 -12.36 16.44
N PHE A 97 -1.55 -11.82 15.30
CA PHE A 97 -2.11 -10.60 14.74
C PHE A 97 -3.45 -10.86 14.06
N ARG A 98 -4.29 -9.83 13.99
CA ARG A 98 -5.47 -9.84 13.13
C ARG A 98 -5.07 -9.56 11.69
N LEU A 99 -4.83 -10.61 10.91
CA LEU A 99 -4.60 -10.46 9.46
C LEU A 99 -5.93 -10.49 8.70
N LEU A 100 -6.22 -9.39 8.01
CA LEU A 100 -7.43 -9.17 7.22
C LEU A 100 -7.37 -9.97 5.91
N LYS A 101 -8.52 -10.47 5.46
CA LYS A 101 -8.58 -11.49 4.40
C LYS A 101 -9.48 -11.11 3.22
N THR A 102 -10.52 -10.30 3.45
CA THR A 102 -11.56 -10.01 2.45
C THR A 102 -12.24 -8.66 2.73
N GLY A 103 -13.02 -8.19 1.75
CA GLY A 103 -13.89 -7.02 1.87
C GLY A 103 -13.16 -5.68 1.83
N CYS A 104 -13.87 -4.60 2.16
CA CYS A 104 -13.29 -3.27 2.32
C CYS A 104 -13.25 -2.91 3.81
N ASN A 105 -12.06 -2.82 4.38
CA ASN A 105 -11.85 -2.66 5.82
C ASN A 105 -11.39 -1.24 6.13
N ILE A 106 -11.95 -0.63 7.16
CA ILE A 106 -11.44 0.63 7.74
C ILE A 106 -10.86 0.32 9.11
N VAL A 107 -9.60 0.68 9.30
CA VAL A 107 -8.91 0.55 10.59
C VAL A 107 -8.90 1.91 11.26
N ARG A 108 -9.60 2.05 12.38
CA ARG A 108 -9.67 3.32 13.12
C ARG A 108 -8.42 3.48 13.98
N ASP A 109 -7.92 4.72 14.07
CA ASP A 109 -6.88 5.08 15.02
C ASP A 109 -7.44 4.93 16.46
N PRO A 110 -6.81 4.13 17.35
CA PRO A 110 -7.30 3.94 18.70
C PRO A 110 -7.03 5.14 19.63
N GLN A 111 -6.12 6.03 19.24
CA GLN A 111 -5.71 7.20 20.01
C GLN A 111 -6.39 8.48 19.51
N ASP A 112 -6.74 8.56 18.22
CA ASP A 112 -7.53 9.65 17.65
C ASP A 112 -8.83 9.15 17.00
N PRO A 113 -10.00 9.36 17.63
CA PRO A 113 -11.27 8.87 17.11
C PRO A 113 -11.68 9.50 15.78
N LYS A 114 -11.07 10.61 15.35
CA LYS A 114 -11.34 11.28 14.06
C LYS A 114 -10.35 10.88 12.96
N SER A 115 -9.44 9.95 13.25
CA SER A 115 -8.40 9.49 12.33
C SER A 115 -8.61 8.01 11.98
N ILE A 116 -8.16 7.64 10.79
CA ILE A 116 -8.08 6.24 10.34
C ILE A 116 -6.62 5.89 10.08
N ILE A 117 -6.22 4.67 10.43
CA ILE A 117 -4.89 4.16 10.14
C ILE A 117 -4.80 3.83 8.65
N ALA A 118 -5.76 3.03 8.17
CA ALA A 118 -5.78 2.50 6.82
C ALA A 118 -7.19 2.16 6.33
N ILE A 119 -7.34 2.15 5.00
CA ILE A 119 -8.41 1.45 4.28
C ILE A 119 -7.79 0.33 3.47
N ILE A 120 -8.32 -0.88 3.55
CA ILE A 120 -7.80 -2.05 2.84
C ILE A 120 -8.95 -2.74 2.10
N GLU A 121 -8.92 -2.72 0.77
CA GLU A 121 -9.91 -3.34 -0.12
C GLU A 121 -9.32 -4.57 -0.80
N PHE A 122 -10.00 -5.71 -0.64
CA PHE A 122 -9.70 -6.95 -1.35
C PHE A 122 -10.71 -7.12 -2.49
N THR A 123 -10.23 -7.35 -3.71
CA THR A 123 -11.07 -7.70 -4.86
C THR A 123 -10.50 -8.93 -5.54
N LYS A 124 -11.29 -10.01 -5.60
CA LYS A 124 -10.86 -11.25 -6.25
C LYS A 124 -10.83 -11.07 -7.76
N PHE A 125 -9.99 -11.84 -8.47
CA PHE A 125 -10.03 -11.83 -9.93
C PHE A 125 -11.40 -12.20 -10.50
N SER A 126 -12.14 -13.10 -9.84
CA SER A 126 -13.52 -13.47 -10.22
C SER A 126 -14.52 -12.31 -10.17
N ASP A 127 -14.22 -11.28 -9.37
CA ASP A 127 -15.12 -10.16 -9.11
C ASP A 127 -14.71 -8.92 -9.94
N LEU A 128 -13.59 -9.00 -10.66
CA LEU A 128 -13.12 -7.97 -11.59
C LEU A 128 -13.76 -8.15 -12.97
N THR A 129 -14.04 -7.03 -13.63
CA THR A 129 -14.40 -7.03 -15.04
C THR A 129 -13.17 -7.40 -15.90
N GLU A 130 -13.39 -7.74 -17.17
CA GLU A 130 -12.27 -7.97 -18.09
C GLU A 130 -11.42 -6.70 -18.26
N ALA A 131 -12.07 -5.54 -18.40
CA ALA A 131 -11.38 -4.26 -18.48
C ALA A 131 -10.52 -3.98 -17.23
N ASP A 132 -11.03 -4.25 -16.02
CA ASP A 132 -10.22 -4.09 -14.80
C ASP A 132 -8.98 -5.01 -14.84
N ARG A 133 -9.13 -6.26 -15.30
CA ARG A 133 -8.00 -7.21 -15.41
C ARG A 133 -6.98 -6.75 -16.46
N GLU A 134 -7.44 -6.28 -17.62
CA GLU A 134 -6.59 -5.75 -18.68
C GLU A 134 -5.79 -4.53 -18.21
N GLU A 135 -6.40 -3.61 -17.49
CA GLU A 135 -5.73 -2.43 -16.94
C GLU A 135 -4.67 -2.79 -15.88
N LEU A 136 -5.01 -3.69 -14.96
CA LEU A 136 -4.05 -4.16 -13.95
C LEU A 136 -2.88 -4.90 -14.60
N ASN A 137 -3.15 -5.73 -15.62
CA ASN A 137 -2.14 -6.44 -16.39
C ASN A 137 -1.26 -5.48 -17.22
N PHE A 138 -1.87 -4.43 -17.77
CA PHE A 138 -1.14 -3.39 -18.47
C PHE A 138 -0.14 -2.71 -17.54
N VAL A 139 -0.57 -2.27 -16.35
CA VAL A 139 0.32 -1.63 -15.38
C VAL A 139 1.42 -2.59 -14.92
N SER A 140 1.09 -3.82 -14.56
CA SER A 140 2.09 -4.77 -14.04
C SER A 140 3.15 -5.15 -15.09
N THR A 141 2.73 -5.42 -16.33
CA THR A 141 3.66 -5.74 -17.43
C THR A 141 4.47 -4.52 -17.86
N PHE A 142 3.89 -3.32 -17.85
CA PHE A 142 4.61 -2.07 -18.08
C PHE A 142 5.73 -1.90 -17.04
N LEU A 143 5.42 -2.00 -15.74
CA LEU A 143 6.42 -1.85 -14.68
C LEU A 143 7.54 -2.88 -14.83
N ARG A 144 7.21 -4.13 -15.17
CA ARG A 144 8.23 -5.15 -15.46
C ARG A 144 9.11 -4.78 -16.66
N LYS A 145 8.54 -4.29 -17.76
CA LYS A 145 9.33 -3.85 -18.92
C LYS A 145 10.26 -2.69 -18.58
N THR A 146 9.83 -1.76 -17.72
CA THR A 146 10.63 -0.59 -17.34
C THR A 146 11.91 -0.96 -16.60
N THR A 147 11.99 -2.12 -15.94
CA THR A 147 13.22 -2.57 -15.22
C THR A 147 14.46 -2.67 -16.12
N LYS A 148 14.27 -2.71 -17.45
CA LYS A 148 15.36 -2.62 -18.43
C LYS A 148 16.05 -1.25 -18.42
N PHE A 149 15.34 -0.17 -18.09
CA PHE A 149 15.76 1.23 -18.20
C PHE A 149 15.91 1.94 -16.86
N ILE A 150 15.53 1.30 -15.76
CA ILE A 150 15.68 1.82 -14.40
C ILE A 150 16.60 0.93 -13.56
N SER A 151 17.04 1.46 -12.42
CA SER A 151 17.95 0.76 -11.50
C SER A 151 17.21 0.23 -10.27
N ASN A 152 17.62 -0.94 -9.81
CA ASN A 152 17.18 -1.48 -8.53
C ASN A 152 17.70 -0.58 -7.40
N VAL A 153 16.84 -0.23 -6.46
CA VAL A 153 17.18 0.58 -5.29
C VAL A 153 17.99 -0.28 -4.32
N LYS A 154 19.31 -0.07 -4.30
CA LYS A 154 20.23 -0.80 -3.41
C LYS A 154 20.31 -0.09 -2.05
N SER A 155 19.34 -0.32 -1.18
CA SER A 155 19.38 0.16 0.21
C SER A 155 19.01 -0.94 1.20
N LYS A 156 19.98 -1.37 2.00
CA LYS A 156 19.77 -2.33 3.11
C LYS A 156 18.81 -1.80 4.18
N GLN A 157 18.58 -0.49 4.20
CA GLN A 157 17.62 0.16 5.10
C GLN A 157 16.19 0.16 4.56
N ARG A 158 16.01 -0.01 3.25
CA ARG A 158 14.69 -0.03 2.60
C ARG A 158 14.23 -1.43 2.22
N ALA A 159 15.17 -2.35 1.97
CA ALA A 159 14.89 -3.70 1.53
C ALA A 159 15.88 -4.68 2.20
N TRP A 160 15.34 -5.71 2.84
CA TRP A 160 16.11 -6.84 3.36
C TRP A 160 16.13 -8.02 2.40
N GLY A 161 15.12 -8.13 1.53
CA GLY A 161 15.09 -9.06 0.42
C GLY A 161 14.27 -8.53 -0.77
N GLY A 162 14.31 -9.27 -1.86
CA GLY A 162 13.67 -8.91 -3.14
C GLY A 162 14.26 -7.68 -3.81
N LYS A 163 13.44 -7.06 -4.68
CA LYS A 163 13.82 -5.89 -5.49
C LYS A 163 12.85 -4.75 -5.29
N MET A 164 13.36 -3.53 -5.37
CA MET A 164 12.58 -2.30 -5.29
C MET A 164 13.03 -1.37 -6.41
N TRP A 165 12.08 -0.75 -7.09
CA TRP A 165 12.29 0.10 -8.24
C TRP A 165 11.55 1.41 -8.06
N GLY A 166 12.01 2.47 -8.73
CA GLY A 166 11.30 3.74 -8.82
C GLY A 166 11.12 4.13 -10.29
N ILE A 167 9.99 4.74 -10.61
CA ILE A 167 9.69 5.37 -11.92
C ILE A 167 9.03 6.73 -11.68
N GLY A 168 9.17 7.65 -12.64
CA GLY A 168 8.72 9.03 -12.51
C GLY A 168 9.86 9.92 -12.02
N TRP A 169 9.54 10.90 -11.18
CA TRP A 169 10.45 11.97 -10.78
C TRP A 169 11.03 11.77 -9.38
N ARG A 170 12.30 12.16 -9.22
CA ARG A 170 13.02 12.20 -7.96
C ARG A 170 13.77 13.51 -7.83
N LYS A 171 14.10 13.87 -6.58
CA LYS A 171 15.09 14.92 -6.33
C LYS A 171 16.40 14.54 -7.06
N SER A 172 16.98 15.48 -7.81
CA SER A 172 18.26 15.22 -8.46
C SER A 172 19.39 15.08 -7.43
N SER A 173 20.41 14.30 -7.80
CA SER A 173 21.66 14.20 -7.05
C SER A 173 22.80 14.96 -7.72
N ASP A 174 22.54 15.54 -8.90
CA ASP A 174 23.51 16.25 -9.70
C ASP A 174 23.51 17.74 -9.34
N GLU A 175 24.69 18.35 -9.37
CA GLU A 175 24.84 19.80 -9.23
C GLU A 175 24.06 20.50 -10.36
N ASP A 176 23.41 21.63 -10.02
CA ASP A 176 22.58 22.43 -10.94
C ASP A 176 21.31 21.77 -11.51
N GLN A 177 20.88 20.63 -10.96
CA GLN A 177 19.57 20.03 -11.28
C GLN A 177 18.64 19.98 -10.06
N ILE A 178 17.38 20.39 -10.23
CA ILE A 178 16.37 20.34 -9.15
C ILE A 178 15.77 18.94 -9.01
N ALA A 179 15.41 18.33 -10.14
CA ALA A 179 14.70 17.07 -10.24
C ALA A 179 15.20 16.31 -11.46
N GLY A 180 15.11 14.99 -11.39
CA GLY A 180 15.43 14.11 -12.50
C GLY A 180 14.51 12.90 -12.48
N ARG A 181 14.49 12.14 -13.57
CA ARG A 181 13.68 10.92 -13.64
C ARG A 181 14.46 9.72 -13.10
N TYR A 182 13.74 8.72 -12.62
CA TYR A 182 14.34 7.41 -12.36
C TYR A 182 14.67 6.76 -13.71
N ILE A 183 15.94 6.85 -14.10
CA ILE A 183 16.48 6.29 -15.34
C ILE A 183 17.94 5.92 -15.09
N LYS A 184 18.43 4.87 -15.76
CA LYS A 184 19.87 4.52 -15.77
C LYS A 184 20.44 4.76 -17.16
N ALA A 185 21.76 4.89 -17.26
CA ALA A 185 22.44 4.95 -18.54
C ALA A 185 22.17 3.68 -19.37
N PHE A 186 21.93 3.87 -20.67
CA PHE A 186 21.79 2.80 -21.66
C PHE A 186 22.34 3.29 -23.01
N GLU A 187 22.66 2.35 -23.89
CA GLU A 187 23.19 2.65 -25.22
C GLU A 187 22.16 3.31 -26.13
N ALA A 188 22.59 4.20 -27.03
CA ALA A 188 21.72 4.96 -27.92
C ALA A 188 20.80 4.07 -28.78
N VAL A 189 21.22 2.84 -29.09
CA VAL A 189 20.40 1.85 -29.82
C VAL A 189 19.10 1.49 -29.08
N HIS A 190 19.01 1.74 -27.77
CA HIS A 190 17.82 1.50 -26.96
C HIS A 190 16.95 2.74 -26.75
N ALA A 191 17.31 3.91 -27.31
CA ALA A 191 16.59 5.16 -27.12
C ALA A 191 15.14 5.09 -27.64
N GLN A 192 14.91 4.50 -28.82
CA GLN A 192 13.55 4.33 -29.35
C GLN A 192 12.72 3.40 -28.46
N ALA A 193 13.28 2.26 -28.03
CA ALA A 193 12.58 1.33 -27.15
C ALA A 193 12.26 1.94 -25.78
N TYR A 194 13.11 2.84 -25.28
CA TYR A 194 12.81 3.64 -24.10
C TYR A 194 11.64 4.59 -24.38
N HIS A 195 11.70 5.37 -25.45
CA HIS A 195 10.65 6.33 -25.81
C HIS A 195 9.29 5.65 -26.00
N ASP A 196 9.23 4.57 -26.78
CA ASP A 196 8.01 3.81 -27.05
C ASP A 196 7.40 3.23 -25.77
N LEU A 197 8.25 2.78 -24.83
CA LEU A 197 7.76 2.28 -23.55
C LEU A 197 7.26 3.42 -22.67
N PHE A 198 8.06 4.46 -22.46
CA PHE A 198 7.74 5.51 -21.50
C PHE A 198 6.65 6.47 -21.98
N SER A 199 6.37 6.57 -23.29
CA SER A 199 5.18 7.28 -23.80
C SER A 199 3.87 6.68 -23.25
N LEU A 200 3.88 5.44 -22.78
CA LEU A 200 2.76 4.78 -22.12
C LEU A 200 2.58 5.18 -20.64
N SER A 201 3.48 5.98 -20.06
CA SER A 201 3.40 6.44 -18.67
C SER A 201 2.11 7.20 -18.37
N GLY A 202 1.54 7.93 -19.34
CA GLY A 202 0.22 8.57 -19.21
C GLY A 202 -0.88 7.59 -18.81
N ARG A 203 -1.03 6.50 -19.56
CA ARG A 203 -2.03 5.46 -19.27
C ARG A 203 -1.81 4.80 -17.90
N VAL A 204 -0.56 4.65 -17.47
CA VAL A 204 -0.23 4.12 -16.13
C VAL A 204 -0.68 5.08 -15.05
N GLY A 205 -0.36 6.38 -15.20
CA GLY A 205 -0.81 7.44 -14.30
C GLY A 205 -2.33 7.47 -14.16
N GLU A 206 -3.04 7.41 -15.29
CA GLU A 206 -4.51 7.35 -15.31
C GLU A 206 -5.08 6.15 -14.54
N ILE A 207 -4.58 4.93 -14.81
CA ILE A 207 -5.08 3.72 -14.15
C ILE A 207 -4.82 3.78 -12.64
N VAL A 208 -3.60 4.16 -12.23
CA VAL A 208 -3.23 4.26 -10.80
C VAL A 208 -4.04 5.35 -10.11
N GLY A 209 -4.13 6.55 -10.71
CA GLY A 209 -4.89 7.67 -10.20
C GLY A 209 -6.37 7.36 -10.06
N ARG A 210 -6.98 6.73 -11.06
CA ARG A 210 -8.38 6.30 -11.00
C ARG A 210 -8.62 5.28 -9.91
N ASN A 211 -7.71 4.31 -9.73
CA ASN A 211 -7.82 3.33 -8.64
C ASN A 211 -7.69 3.98 -7.26
N PHE A 212 -6.77 4.94 -7.12
CA PHE A 212 -6.60 5.70 -5.88
C PHE A 212 -7.84 6.55 -5.58
N LYS A 213 -8.28 7.40 -6.52
CA LYS A 213 -9.49 8.24 -6.39
C LYS A 213 -10.73 7.39 -6.08
N LYS A 214 -10.90 6.26 -6.78
CA LYS A 214 -12.01 5.33 -6.55
C LYS A 214 -11.98 4.78 -5.13
N LEU A 215 -10.82 4.48 -4.55
CA LEU A 215 -10.71 3.97 -3.17
C LEU A 215 -10.91 5.08 -2.14
N ALA A 216 -10.28 6.24 -2.34
CA ALA A 216 -10.30 7.36 -1.41
C ALA A 216 -10.12 8.69 -2.17
N GLU A 217 -11.24 9.35 -2.46
CA GLU A 217 -11.30 10.59 -3.22
C GLU A 217 -10.63 11.76 -2.50
N ILE A 218 -10.87 11.93 -1.20
CA ILE A 218 -10.26 13.02 -0.42
C ILE A 218 -8.73 12.88 -0.38
N PRO A 219 -8.16 11.73 0.03
CA PRO A 219 -6.70 11.52 -0.02
C PRO A 219 -6.08 11.69 -1.40
N PHE A 220 -6.75 11.24 -2.47
CA PHE A 220 -6.33 11.50 -3.84
C PHE A 220 -6.29 13.01 -4.14
N GLY A 221 -7.36 13.72 -3.81
CA GLY A 221 -7.47 15.17 -4.00
C GLY A 221 -6.38 15.94 -3.25
N SER A 222 -6.15 15.61 -1.98
CA SER A 222 -5.09 16.24 -1.17
C SER A 222 -3.70 16.02 -1.77
N ASN A 223 -3.40 14.84 -2.33
CA ASN A 223 -2.13 14.64 -3.01
C ASN A 223 -2.03 15.48 -4.28
N ARG A 224 -3.09 15.57 -5.08
CA ARG A 224 -3.11 16.40 -6.29
C ARG A 224 -2.96 17.89 -5.95
N GLU A 225 -3.61 18.37 -4.90
CA GLU A 225 -3.46 19.75 -4.39
C GLU A 225 -2.01 20.03 -3.97
N LEU A 226 -1.38 19.12 -3.22
CA LEU A 226 0.03 19.24 -2.85
C LEU A 226 0.96 19.31 -4.07
N MET A 227 0.66 18.56 -5.13
CA MET A 227 1.42 18.64 -6.37
C MET A 227 1.27 19.99 -7.05
N ALA A 228 0.03 20.48 -7.18
CA ALA A 228 -0.27 21.76 -7.80
C ALA A 228 0.34 22.93 -7.01
N GLU A 229 0.20 22.94 -5.68
CA GLU A 229 0.72 23.97 -4.79
C GLU A 229 2.25 24.12 -4.88
N HIS A 230 2.96 23.02 -5.17
CA HIS A 230 4.42 22.97 -5.12
C HIS A 230 5.07 22.70 -6.48
N GLY A 231 4.33 22.81 -7.59
CA GLY A 231 4.85 22.61 -8.95
C GLY A 231 5.48 21.22 -9.14
N LEU A 232 4.90 20.18 -8.54
CA LEU A 232 5.44 18.84 -8.66
C LEU A 232 5.02 18.22 -10.00
N PRO A 233 5.95 17.62 -10.74
CA PRO A 233 5.64 17.00 -12.03
C PRO A 233 4.81 15.74 -11.81
N SER A 234 4.02 15.34 -12.80
CA SER A 234 3.31 14.06 -12.76
C SER A 234 4.27 12.87 -12.95
N LEU A 235 3.95 11.74 -12.30
CA LEU A 235 4.48 10.42 -12.65
C LEU A 235 4.47 10.14 -14.16
N ALA A 236 3.42 10.59 -14.85
CA ALA A 236 3.21 10.39 -16.27
C ALA A 236 4.12 11.26 -17.15
N ALA A 237 4.52 12.44 -16.64
CA ALA A 237 5.22 13.44 -17.41
C ALA A 237 6.61 12.97 -17.83
N LEU A 238 6.96 13.20 -19.10
CA LEU A 238 8.29 12.91 -19.63
C LEU A 238 9.20 14.13 -19.50
N GLU A 239 8.61 15.33 -19.47
CA GLU A 239 9.28 16.61 -19.31
C GLU A 239 8.78 17.34 -18.06
N TYR A 240 9.61 18.24 -17.53
CA TYR A 240 9.26 19.03 -16.36
C TYR A 240 8.43 20.24 -16.78
N GLY A 241 7.42 20.61 -15.99
CA GLY A 241 6.55 21.75 -16.28
C GLY A 241 5.32 21.42 -17.13
N GLU A 242 5.10 20.15 -17.47
CA GLU A 242 3.81 19.71 -18.01
C GLU A 242 2.68 19.95 -16.99
N ASP A 243 1.51 20.39 -17.48
CA ASP A 243 0.33 20.62 -16.65
C ASP A 243 -0.22 19.31 -16.06
N LEU A 244 -0.70 19.39 -14.81
CA LEU A 244 -1.35 18.26 -14.16
C LEU A 244 -2.72 17.95 -14.78
N THR A 245 -2.92 16.69 -15.14
CA THR A 245 -4.21 16.13 -15.53
C THR A 245 -5.11 15.86 -14.31
N GLU A 246 -6.35 15.44 -14.57
CA GLU A 246 -7.31 15.10 -13.50
C GLU A 246 -6.95 13.80 -12.75
N SER A 247 -6.09 12.95 -13.33
CA SER A 247 -5.71 11.66 -12.75
C SER A 247 -4.38 11.70 -11.99
N ASP A 248 -3.67 12.83 -12.02
CA ASP A 248 -2.37 12.94 -11.39
C ASP A 248 -2.47 13.05 -9.86
N CYS A 249 -1.67 12.22 -9.17
CA CYS A 249 -1.72 12.10 -7.71
C CYS A 249 -0.37 11.79 -7.06
N ALA A 250 0.69 11.60 -7.84
CA ALA A 250 2.06 11.54 -7.33
C ALA A 250 3.07 11.86 -8.43
N PRO A 251 4.27 12.34 -8.06
CA PRO A 251 5.37 12.54 -8.99
C PRO A 251 6.12 11.25 -9.34
N HIS A 252 5.96 10.19 -8.55
CA HIS A 252 6.62 8.92 -8.78
C HIS A 252 5.81 7.74 -8.25
N LEU A 253 6.21 6.56 -8.70
CA LEU A 253 5.71 5.28 -8.26
C LEU A 253 6.91 4.41 -7.88
N THR A 254 6.84 3.79 -6.70
CA THR A 254 7.78 2.73 -6.32
C THR A 254 7.11 1.38 -6.43
N PHE A 255 7.84 0.38 -6.89
CA PHE A 255 7.31 -0.98 -6.96
C PHE A 255 8.31 -2.04 -6.55
N THR A 256 7.80 -3.14 -6.01
CA THR A 256 8.58 -4.20 -5.40
C THR A 256 8.26 -5.56 -5.99
N THR A 257 9.26 -6.39 -6.21
CA THR A 257 9.13 -7.75 -6.76
C THR A 257 10.14 -8.70 -6.12
N ASP A 258 10.13 -9.96 -6.55
CA ASP A 258 11.11 -11.01 -6.26
C ASP A 258 11.23 -11.33 -4.75
N GLY A 259 10.10 -11.39 -4.04
CA GLY A 259 10.07 -11.76 -2.61
C GLY A 259 10.47 -10.62 -1.69
N PHE A 260 10.07 -9.39 -2.02
CA PHE A 260 10.39 -8.20 -1.25
C PHE A 260 9.90 -8.29 0.21
N PHE A 261 10.78 -7.95 1.13
CA PHE A 261 10.47 -7.71 2.54
C PHE A 261 11.43 -6.66 3.12
N ASN A 262 11.00 -5.96 4.16
CA ASN A 262 11.69 -4.78 4.67
C ASN A 262 11.56 -4.62 6.20
N PRO A 263 12.45 -3.84 6.84
CA PRO A 263 12.34 -3.55 8.26
C PRO A 263 11.02 -2.83 8.61
N PRO A 264 10.50 -3.00 9.84
CA PRO A 264 9.53 -2.08 10.43
C PRO A 264 10.02 -0.63 10.38
N HIS A 265 9.25 0.26 9.76
CA HIS A 265 9.60 1.67 9.57
C HIS A 265 8.35 2.56 9.48
N THR A 266 8.57 3.87 9.43
CA THR A 266 7.56 4.91 9.15
C THR A 266 8.17 5.83 8.09
N ASP A 267 7.38 6.24 7.11
CA ASP A 267 7.84 7.09 6.00
C ASP A 267 7.77 8.57 6.38
N ASP A 268 8.52 8.95 7.40
CA ASP A 268 8.53 10.29 7.99
C ASP A 268 9.18 11.38 7.08
N GLU A 269 9.67 11.01 5.90
CA GLU A 269 10.15 11.90 4.84
C GLU A 269 9.11 12.12 3.74
N ASP A 270 7.86 11.72 3.94
CA ASP A 270 6.75 11.97 3.02
C ASP A 270 5.85 13.11 3.51
N VAL A 271 5.48 14.01 2.59
CA VAL A 271 4.58 15.14 2.85
C VAL A 271 3.12 14.80 2.60
N SER A 272 2.85 13.82 1.73
CA SER A 272 1.50 13.29 1.56
C SER A 272 1.05 12.60 2.84
N LYS A 273 -0.11 12.98 3.37
CA LYS A 273 -0.69 12.34 4.56
C LYS A 273 -0.98 10.86 4.35
N TYR A 274 -1.39 10.47 3.15
CA TYR A 274 -1.68 9.09 2.79
C TYR A 274 -0.82 8.64 1.62
N ALA A 275 -0.30 7.41 1.72
CA ALA A 275 0.21 6.66 0.59
C ALA A 275 -0.91 5.78 0.03
N PHE A 276 -0.86 5.49 -1.27
CA PHE A 276 -1.71 4.48 -1.92
C PHE A 276 -0.84 3.33 -2.42
N VAL A 277 -1.30 2.10 -2.25
CA VAL A 277 -0.61 0.90 -2.75
C VAL A 277 -1.59 -0.10 -3.36
N MET A 278 -1.14 -0.78 -4.41
CA MET A 278 -1.78 -1.98 -4.95
C MET A 278 -0.84 -3.17 -4.86
N PHE A 279 -1.38 -4.32 -4.47
CA PHE A 279 -0.69 -5.60 -4.52
C PHE A 279 -1.34 -6.49 -5.58
N LEU A 280 -0.52 -7.15 -6.40
CA LEU A 280 -0.96 -8.05 -7.47
C LEU A 280 -0.10 -9.33 -7.50
N PRO A 281 -0.70 -10.52 -7.64
CA PRO A 281 0.04 -11.72 -7.98
C PRO A 281 0.42 -11.66 -9.47
N THR A 282 1.71 -11.85 -9.77
CA THR A 282 2.24 -11.71 -11.14
C THR A 282 3.26 -12.79 -11.46
N HIS A 283 3.45 -13.08 -12.75
CA HIS A 283 4.55 -13.91 -13.23
C HIS A 283 5.88 -13.15 -13.14
N THR A 284 6.89 -13.77 -12.55
CA THR A 284 8.24 -13.18 -12.40
C THR A 284 8.90 -12.88 -13.77
N LYS A 285 8.56 -13.68 -14.78
CA LYS A 285 9.16 -13.58 -16.12
C LYS A 285 8.83 -12.24 -16.79
N ASP A 286 7.55 -11.93 -16.94
CA ASP A 286 7.05 -10.83 -17.79
C ASP A 286 6.11 -9.85 -17.06
N GLY A 287 5.79 -10.11 -15.79
CA GLY A 287 4.93 -9.24 -14.98
C GLY A 287 3.44 -9.38 -15.31
N SER A 288 3.04 -10.35 -16.14
CA SER A 288 1.63 -10.62 -16.40
C SER A 288 0.91 -11.08 -15.12
N LEU A 289 -0.39 -10.82 -15.01
CA LEU A 289 -1.19 -11.25 -13.86
C LEU A 289 -1.22 -12.78 -13.76
N ALA A 290 -0.99 -13.29 -12.55
CA ALA A 290 -1.13 -14.71 -12.26
C ALA A 290 -2.59 -15.03 -11.89
N THR A 291 -3.43 -15.26 -12.91
CA THR A 291 -4.88 -15.43 -12.74
C THR A 291 -5.34 -16.87 -12.58
N ASP A 292 -4.43 -17.84 -12.64
CA ASP A 292 -4.71 -19.24 -12.33
C ASP A 292 -4.39 -19.51 -10.85
N LYS A 293 -5.43 -19.88 -10.09
CA LYS A 293 -5.33 -20.05 -8.64
C LYS A 293 -4.56 -21.28 -8.26
N ASP A 294 -4.72 -22.35 -9.03
CA ASP A 294 -4.21 -23.67 -8.67
C ASP A 294 -2.70 -23.75 -8.94
N SER A 295 -2.17 -22.88 -9.80
CA SER A 295 -0.74 -22.78 -10.04
C SER A 295 0.00 -21.77 -9.17
N TYR A 296 -0.67 -20.76 -8.59
CA TYR A 296 -0.01 -19.72 -7.77
C TYR A 296 0.50 -20.29 -6.43
N ASP A 297 1.81 -20.26 -6.23
CA ASP A 297 2.51 -21.02 -5.16
C ASP A 297 3.17 -20.14 -4.08
N ILE A 298 2.91 -18.83 -4.05
CA ILE A 298 3.41 -17.95 -3.01
C ILE A 298 2.46 -17.92 -1.83
N THR A 299 2.99 -18.21 -0.64
CA THR A 299 2.30 -18.11 0.65
C THR A 299 2.99 -17.09 1.55
N SER A 300 2.29 -16.62 2.57
CA SER A 300 2.76 -15.68 3.59
C SER A 300 3.25 -14.34 3.00
N GLY A 301 4.12 -13.67 3.74
CA GLY A 301 4.63 -12.32 3.48
C GLY A 301 3.65 -11.19 3.77
N PRO A 302 2.85 -11.24 4.87
CA PRO A 302 1.84 -10.23 5.16
C PRO A 302 2.45 -8.82 5.26
N PHE A 303 1.69 -7.82 4.82
CA PHE A 303 1.94 -6.42 5.15
C PHE A 303 1.31 -6.14 6.51
N ILE A 304 2.09 -5.70 7.49
CA ILE A 304 1.66 -5.59 8.89
C ILE A 304 1.91 -4.21 9.47
N PHE A 305 1.12 -3.88 10.50
CA PHE A 305 1.27 -2.73 11.37
C PHE A 305 1.60 -3.23 12.77
N PRO A 306 2.90 -3.41 13.12
CA PRO A 306 3.30 -4.11 14.34
C PRO A 306 2.70 -3.55 15.62
N ASP A 307 2.69 -2.22 15.78
CA ASP A 307 2.19 -1.57 17.00
C ASP A 307 0.68 -1.73 17.21
N HIS A 308 -0.02 -2.17 16.17
CA HIS A 308 -1.46 -2.31 16.17
C HIS A 308 -1.90 -3.77 15.97
N LYS A 309 -0.94 -4.69 15.86
CA LYS A 309 -1.13 -6.14 15.76
C LYS A 309 -2.18 -6.53 14.70
N PHE A 310 -2.16 -5.86 13.55
CA PHE A 310 -2.99 -6.19 12.39
C PHE A 310 -2.20 -6.13 11.09
N GLY A 311 -2.79 -6.65 10.01
CA GLY A 311 -2.17 -6.59 8.68
C GLY A 311 -3.04 -7.17 7.58
N ILE A 312 -2.43 -7.37 6.42
CA ILE A 312 -3.03 -7.98 5.23
C ILE A 312 -2.56 -9.43 5.18
N ASN A 313 -3.50 -10.38 5.15
CA ASN A 313 -3.18 -11.77 4.84
C ASN A 313 -3.18 -11.98 3.32
N PHE A 314 -2.00 -12.12 2.74
CA PHE A 314 -1.88 -12.33 1.31
C PHE A 314 -2.14 -13.78 0.84
N ASP A 315 -2.28 -14.76 1.74
CA ASP A 315 -2.77 -16.11 1.36
C ASP A 315 -4.21 -16.07 0.85
N HIS A 316 -4.94 -15.00 1.20
CA HIS A 316 -6.29 -14.73 0.72
C HIS A 316 -6.32 -13.69 -0.40
N GLN A 317 -5.16 -13.19 -0.84
CA GLN A 317 -5.05 -12.37 -2.04
C GLN A 317 -5.03 -13.27 -3.27
N PHE A 318 -6.20 -13.56 -3.82
CA PHE A 318 -6.33 -14.08 -5.18
C PHE A 318 -7.03 -13.05 -6.08
N GLY A 319 -6.30 -11.98 -6.36
CA GLY A 319 -6.78 -10.77 -7.03
C GLY A 319 -5.94 -9.56 -6.63
N VAL A 320 -6.57 -8.39 -6.58
CA VAL A 320 -5.92 -7.14 -6.18
C VAL A 320 -6.26 -6.81 -4.72
N VAL A 321 -5.24 -6.38 -3.96
CA VAL A 321 -5.44 -5.68 -2.69
C VAL A 321 -5.03 -4.24 -2.86
N LYS A 322 -5.91 -3.31 -2.55
CA LYS A 322 -5.65 -1.87 -2.59
C LYS A 322 -5.68 -1.33 -1.18
N MET A 323 -4.75 -0.44 -0.85
CA MET A 323 -4.71 0.17 0.46
C MET A 323 -4.34 1.64 0.37
N ILE A 324 -4.97 2.44 1.23
CA ILE A 324 -4.41 3.72 1.65
C ILE A 324 -4.07 3.67 3.13
N TRP A 325 -2.98 4.31 3.54
CA TRP A 325 -2.59 4.40 4.95
C TRP A 325 -1.73 5.62 5.21
N GLN A 326 -1.70 6.10 6.45
CA GLN A 326 -0.80 7.20 6.84
C GLN A 326 0.61 6.65 7.06
N ALA A 327 1.34 6.44 5.96
CA ALA A 327 2.67 5.82 5.96
C ALA A 327 3.70 6.57 6.81
N ASN A 328 3.54 7.90 6.93
CA ASN A 328 4.37 8.78 7.73
C ASN A 328 4.02 8.83 9.23
N LYS A 329 2.95 8.14 9.66
CA LYS A 329 2.49 8.13 11.06
C LYS A 329 2.56 6.74 11.71
N TYR A 330 2.27 5.67 10.96
CA TYR A 330 2.15 4.34 11.56
C TYR A 330 3.25 3.40 11.10
N LYS A 331 3.92 2.78 12.08
CA LYS A 331 4.94 1.76 11.84
C LYS A 331 4.36 0.58 11.06
N HIS A 332 5.01 0.22 9.97
CA HIS A 332 4.59 -0.84 9.07
C HIS A 332 5.78 -1.56 8.43
N CYS A 333 5.54 -2.76 7.91
CA CYS A 333 6.49 -3.52 7.08
C CYS A 333 5.82 -4.66 6.33
N THR A 334 6.51 -5.19 5.33
CA THR A 334 6.20 -6.44 4.65
C THR A 334 7.09 -7.54 5.22
N MET A 335 6.48 -8.64 5.67
CA MET A 335 7.18 -9.86 6.11
C MET A 335 7.66 -10.68 4.90
N PRO A 336 8.65 -11.57 5.05
CA PRO A 336 9.07 -12.48 3.98
C PRO A 336 7.95 -13.47 3.60
N SER A 337 7.83 -13.77 2.30
CA SER A 337 6.95 -14.80 1.74
C SER A 337 7.72 -16.10 1.45
N SER A 338 7.01 -17.17 1.10
CA SER A 338 7.66 -18.34 0.49
C SER A 338 8.34 -17.96 -0.83
N GLU A 339 9.40 -18.67 -1.17
CA GLU A 339 10.08 -18.52 -2.46
C GLU A 339 9.23 -19.09 -3.60
N SER A 340 9.33 -18.48 -4.78
CA SER A 340 8.75 -19.00 -6.01
C SER A 340 9.67 -18.64 -7.18
N SER A 341 9.89 -19.60 -8.08
CA SER A 341 10.64 -19.38 -9.33
C SER A 341 9.76 -18.83 -10.45
N ARG A 342 8.42 -18.94 -10.32
CA ARG A 342 7.45 -18.62 -11.38
C ARG A 342 6.71 -17.32 -11.11
N PHE A 343 6.46 -17.01 -9.85
CA PHE A 343 5.59 -15.93 -9.45
C PHE A 343 6.29 -14.95 -8.52
N THR A 344 5.70 -13.76 -8.43
CA THR A 344 6.04 -12.75 -7.44
C THR A 344 4.80 -11.94 -7.07
N ARG A 345 4.81 -11.34 -5.87
CA ARG A 345 3.80 -10.37 -5.45
C ARG A 345 4.30 -8.98 -5.76
N LEU A 346 3.77 -8.39 -6.83
CA LEU A 346 4.02 -7.00 -7.19
C LEU A 346 3.32 -6.10 -6.17
N GLY A 347 4.08 -5.32 -5.42
CA GLY A 347 3.58 -4.16 -4.68
C GLY A 347 3.90 -2.90 -5.47
N MET A 348 2.96 -1.98 -5.64
CA MET A 348 3.21 -0.68 -6.28
C MET A 348 2.57 0.43 -5.46
N SER A 349 3.34 1.43 -5.06
CA SER A 349 2.89 2.52 -4.21
C SER A 349 3.20 3.88 -4.79
N VAL A 350 2.34 4.84 -4.46
CA VAL A 350 2.48 6.25 -4.78
C VAL A 350 2.33 7.09 -3.52
N GLN A 351 3.21 8.07 -3.37
CA GLN A 351 3.30 9.03 -2.27
C GLN A 351 4.12 10.24 -2.74
N ILE A 352 4.11 11.32 -1.96
CA ILE A 352 4.84 12.55 -2.27
C ILE A 352 5.95 12.73 -1.24
N ASN A 353 7.20 12.68 -1.69
CA ASN A 353 8.35 12.79 -0.81
C ASN A 353 8.78 14.24 -0.58
N LEU A 354 9.17 14.55 0.66
CA LEU A 354 9.63 15.86 1.10
C LEU A 354 10.82 16.37 0.30
N GLY A 355 11.74 15.47 -0.06
CA GLY A 355 12.96 15.82 -0.79
C GLY A 355 12.69 16.42 -2.17
N LEU A 356 11.76 15.84 -2.94
CA LEU A 356 11.39 16.38 -4.26
C LEU A 356 10.58 17.67 -4.10
N LYS A 357 9.65 17.70 -3.14
CA LYS A 357 8.87 18.90 -2.84
C LYS A 357 9.76 20.10 -2.54
N ASN A 358 10.72 19.93 -1.62
CA ASN A 358 11.64 21.00 -1.26
C ASN A 358 12.59 21.41 -2.40
N ALA A 359 12.84 20.53 -3.36
CA ALA A 359 13.64 20.87 -4.53
C ALA A 359 12.83 21.72 -5.53
N CYS A 360 11.55 21.38 -5.76
CA CYS A 360 10.68 22.13 -6.67
C CYS A 360 10.34 23.51 -6.12
N VAL A 361 10.08 23.65 -4.80
CA VAL A 361 9.75 24.96 -4.17
C VAL A 361 10.89 25.98 -4.21
N LYS A 362 12.15 25.53 -4.35
CA LYS A 362 13.31 26.42 -4.43
C LYS A 362 13.50 27.03 -5.81
N TYR A 363 12.72 26.58 -6.79
CA TYR A 363 12.74 27.01 -8.17
C TYR A 363 11.39 27.69 -8.48
#